data_AF-A0A7S0PJY3-F1
#
_entry.id   AF-A0A7S0PJY3-F1
#
_cell.length_a   1.000
_cell.length_b   1.000
_cell.length_c   1.000
_cell.angle_alpha   90.00
_cell.angle_beta   90.00
_cell.angle_gamma   90.00
#
_symmetry.space_group_name_H-M   'P 1'
#
loop_
_entity.id
_entity.type
_entity.pdbx_description
1 polymer ?
#
loop_
_entity_poly.entity_id
_entity_poly.type
_entity_poly.pdbx_seq_one_letter_code
_entity_poly.pdbx_strand_id
1 'polypeptide(L)'
;APPPLDGAGVYPAIIPEADKELLAAITRRIEAYGSSLESVLKKNSQQVRAIQALEALALSANPFMNRTGGARVLGIAAQLLKMLYDVDILSEDALFSWANARRKELLANSDADARFFTKAKPFLTWLQEASDDEESDSE
;
A
#
# COMPACT_ATOMS: atom_id res chain seq x y z
N ALA A 1 -13.99 10.39 26.91
CA ALA A 1 -13.76 9.53 25.73
C ALA A 1 -13.88 10.41 24.49
N PRO A 2 -13.02 10.26 23.47
CA PRO A 2 -13.26 10.91 22.18
C PRO A 2 -14.62 10.45 21.62
N PRO A 3 -15.32 11.31 20.86
CA PRO A 3 -16.62 10.95 20.29
C PRO A 3 -16.49 9.72 19.38
N PRO A 4 -17.55 8.89 19.26
CA PRO A 4 -17.58 7.81 18.30
C PRO A 4 -17.34 8.39 16.90
N LEU A 5 -16.43 7.77 16.13
CA LEU A 5 -16.25 8.10 14.73
C LEU A 5 -17.53 7.65 13.99
N ASP A 6 -18.47 8.57 13.78
CA ASP A 6 -19.72 8.35 13.02
C ASP A 6 -19.48 8.22 11.51
N GLY A 7 -18.22 8.25 11.09
CA GLY A 7 -17.79 8.21 9.69
C GLY A 7 -17.99 9.54 8.95
N ALA A 8 -18.64 10.54 9.56
CA ALA A 8 -18.77 11.87 8.99
C ALA A 8 -17.39 12.55 8.95
N GLY A 9 -16.96 13.00 7.76
CA GLY A 9 -15.63 13.56 7.55
C GLY A 9 -14.50 12.55 7.40
N VAL A 10 -14.70 11.27 7.76
CA VAL A 10 -13.74 10.19 7.49
C VAL A 10 -13.79 9.79 6.02
N TYR A 11 -14.92 9.91 5.36
CA TYR A 11 -15.06 9.59 3.93
C TYR A 11 -14.82 10.82 3.04
N PRO A 12 -14.18 10.66 1.86
CA PRO A 12 -14.10 11.75 0.90
C PRO A 12 -15.51 12.06 0.37
N ALA A 13 -15.96 13.31 0.54
CA ALA A 13 -17.25 13.78 0.01
C ALA A 13 -17.28 13.80 -1.53
N ILE A 14 -16.10 13.83 -2.16
CA ILE A 14 -15.89 13.85 -3.61
C ILE A 14 -14.87 12.76 -3.91
N ILE A 15 -15.24 11.82 -4.78
CA ILE A 15 -14.32 10.81 -5.29
C ILE A 15 -13.49 11.50 -6.38
N PRO A 16 -12.15 11.60 -6.26
CA PRO A 16 -11.32 12.24 -7.29
C PRO A 16 -11.52 11.55 -8.63
N GLU A 17 -11.44 12.26 -9.77
CA GLU A 17 -11.67 11.65 -11.09
C GLU A 17 -10.40 11.02 -11.67
N ALA A 18 -9.23 11.58 -11.34
CA ALA A 18 -7.94 11.13 -11.83
C ALA A 18 -7.12 10.36 -10.76
N ASP A 19 -6.29 9.43 -11.22
CA ASP A 19 -5.39 8.61 -10.38
C ASP A 19 -4.38 9.47 -9.59
N LYS A 20 -3.89 10.55 -10.20
CA LYS A 20 -2.99 11.51 -9.53
C LYS A 20 -3.67 12.20 -8.35
N GLU A 21 -4.91 12.61 -8.52
CA GLU A 21 -5.70 13.27 -7.46
C GLU A 21 -6.09 12.28 -6.36
N LEU A 22 -6.39 11.03 -6.74
CA LEU A 22 -6.62 9.94 -5.80
C LEU A 22 -5.38 9.70 -4.94
N LEU A 23 -4.20 9.57 -5.54
CA LEU A 23 -2.95 9.38 -4.81
C LEU A 23 -2.71 10.56 -3.85
N ALA A 24 -2.82 11.81 -4.31
CA ALA A 24 -2.64 12.99 -3.48
C ALA A 24 -3.63 13.05 -2.30
N ALA A 25 -4.89 12.67 -2.53
CA ALA A 25 -5.89 12.60 -1.47
C ALA A 25 -5.57 11.50 -0.43
N ILE A 26 -5.03 10.36 -0.87
CA ILE A 26 -4.56 9.29 0.02
C ILE A 26 -3.35 9.79 0.82
N THR A 27 -2.33 10.36 0.17
CA THR A 27 -1.12 10.88 0.83
C THR A 27 -1.47 11.86 1.94
N ARG A 28 -2.29 12.88 1.65
CA ARG A 28 -2.71 13.88 2.65
C ARG A 28 -3.38 13.24 3.87
N ARG A 29 -4.14 12.17 3.67
CA ARG A 29 -4.80 11.44 4.76
C ARG A 29 -3.80 10.62 5.56
N ILE A 30 -2.88 9.91 4.89
CA ILE A 30 -1.83 9.14 5.56
C ILE A 30 -0.96 10.06 6.42
N GLU A 31 -0.52 11.20 5.88
CA GLU A 31 0.26 12.20 6.63
C GLU A 31 -0.51 12.73 7.85
N ALA A 32 -1.81 13.04 7.69
CA ALA A 32 -2.65 13.51 8.79
C ALA A 32 -2.81 12.47 9.92
N TYR A 33 -2.64 11.18 9.62
CA TYR A 33 -2.70 10.09 10.60
C TYR A 33 -1.34 9.42 10.86
N GLY A 34 -0.23 10.02 10.40
CA GLY A 34 1.10 9.41 10.38
C GLY A 34 1.55 8.87 11.74
N SER A 35 1.47 9.70 12.79
CA SER A 35 1.86 9.30 14.16
C SER A 35 1.03 8.13 14.71
N SER A 36 -0.25 8.07 14.34
CA SER A 36 -1.13 6.96 14.73
C SER A 36 -0.78 5.69 13.97
N LEU A 37 -0.52 5.80 12.66
CA LEU A 37 -0.14 4.67 11.82
C LEU A 37 1.22 4.10 12.22
N GLU A 38 2.21 4.94 12.46
CA GLU A 38 3.52 4.55 12.96
C GLU A 38 3.40 3.79 14.28
N SER A 39 2.53 4.24 15.19
CA SER A 39 2.28 3.54 16.46
C SER A 39 1.69 2.13 16.29
N VAL A 40 0.90 1.93 15.23
CA VAL A 40 0.19 0.68 14.92
C VAL A 40 1.04 -0.26 14.07
N LEU A 41 1.90 0.28 13.20
CA LEU A 41 2.70 -0.42 12.20
C LEU A 41 4.18 -0.54 12.60
N LYS A 42 4.46 -0.65 13.90
CA LYS A 42 5.85 -0.75 14.41
C LYS A 42 6.58 -2.02 14.00
N LYS A 43 5.85 -3.14 13.93
CA LYS A 43 6.45 -4.45 13.63
C LYS A 43 6.34 -4.75 12.15
N ASN A 44 7.38 -5.39 11.60
CA ASN A 44 7.37 -5.90 10.23
C ASN A 44 6.08 -6.68 9.92
N SER A 45 5.66 -7.60 10.80
CA SER A 45 4.44 -8.40 10.60
C SER A 45 3.15 -7.57 10.51
N GLN A 46 3.09 -6.41 11.16
CA GLN A 46 1.96 -5.48 11.07
C GLN A 46 1.98 -4.74 9.73
N GLN A 47 3.16 -4.31 9.28
CA GLN A 47 3.35 -3.69 7.97
C GLN A 47 3.02 -4.66 6.83
N VAL A 48 3.50 -5.91 6.89
CA VAL A 48 3.14 -6.98 5.94
C VAL A 48 1.63 -7.19 5.91
N ARG A 49 0.97 -7.24 7.08
CA ARG A 49 -0.50 -7.35 7.15
C ARG A 49 -1.20 -6.12 6.56
N ALA A 50 -0.65 -4.92 6.72
CA ALA A 50 -1.19 -3.71 6.12
C ALA A 50 -1.12 -3.77 4.59
N ILE A 51 0.01 -4.24 4.03
CA ILE A 51 0.15 -4.46 2.58
C ILE A 51 -0.88 -5.48 2.07
N GLN A 52 -1.06 -6.59 2.78
CA GLN A 52 -2.09 -7.60 2.45
C GLN A 52 -3.51 -7.02 2.50
N ALA A 53 -3.80 -6.16 3.47
CA ALA A 53 -5.11 -5.50 3.57
C ALA A 53 -5.34 -4.52 2.40
N LEU A 54 -4.30 -3.79 1.97
CA LEU A 54 -4.34 -2.93 0.79
C LEU A 54 -4.53 -3.73 -0.50
N GLU A 55 -3.84 -4.85 -0.65
CA GLU A 55 -4.00 -5.78 -1.77
C GLU A 55 -5.43 -6.33 -1.82
N ALA A 56 -5.93 -6.88 -0.71
CA ALA A 56 -7.29 -7.40 -0.62
C ALA A 56 -8.33 -6.32 -0.94
N LEU A 57 -8.10 -5.10 -0.48
CA LEU A 57 -8.96 -3.97 -0.79
C LEU A 57 -8.94 -3.64 -2.28
N ALA A 58 -7.76 -3.50 -2.88
CA ALA A 58 -7.59 -3.15 -4.29
C ALA A 58 -8.18 -4.22 -5.23
N LEU A 59 -8.13 -5.49 -4.83
CA LEU A 59 -8.65 -6.62 -5.61
C LEU A 59 -10.14 -6.89 -5.39
N SER A 60 -10.72 -6.36 -4.32
CA SER A 60 -12.13 -6.58 -4.02
C SER A 60 -13.02 -6.11 -5.18
N ALA A 61 -14.04 -6.90 -5.52
CA ALA A 61 -14.96 -6.57 -6.62
C ALA A 61 -15.81 -5.32 -6.34
N ASN A 62 -16.04 -5.04 -5.05
CA ASN A 62 -16.72 -3.85 -4.54
C ASN A 62 -15.85 -3.21 -3.45
N PRO A 63 -14.73 -2.57 -3.80
CA PRO A 63 -13.95 -1.81 -2.85
C PRO A 63 -14.79 -0.60 -2.48
N PHE A 64 -15.57 -0.75 -1.42
CA PHE A 64 -16.50 0.26 -0.93
C PHE A 64 -17.42 0.83 -2.02
N MET A 65 -18.54 0.13 -2.30
CA MET A 65 -19.67 0.68 -3.08
C MET A 65 -19.91 2.15 -2.73
N ASN A 66 -19.84 3.04 -3.73
CA ASN A 66 -20.04 4.50 -3.63
C ASN A 66 -19.05 5.28 -2.74
N ARG A 67 -17.87 4.74 -2.39
CA ARG A 67 -17.03 5.36 -1.35
C ARG A 67 -15.55 5.53 -1.70
N THR A 68 -14.95 4.69 -2.54
CA THR A 68 -13.63 4.92 -3.17
C THR A 68 -13.30 3.77 -4.10
N GLY A 69 -13.25 4.02 -5.42
CA GLY A 69 -13.03 3.00 -6.43
C GLY A 69 -11.71 2.24 -6.30
N GLY A 70 -11.68 1.14 -5.54
CA GLY A 70 -10.47 0.31 -5.37
C GLY A 70 -9.96 -0.37 -6.64
N ALA A 71 -10.76 -0.41 -7.72
CA ALA A 71 -10.23 -0.69 -9.06
C ALA A 71 -9.15 0.32 -9.49
N ARG A 72 -9.23 1.58 -9.04
CA ARG A 72 -8.20 2.59 -9.29
C ARG A 72 -7.02 2.49 -8.34
N VAL A 73 -7.25 2.06 -7.09
CA VAL A 73 -6.16 1.72 -6.16
C VAL A 73 -5.27 0.63 -6.75
N LEU A 74 -5.86 -0.36 -7.41
CA LEU A 74 -5.12 -1.37 -8.18
C LEU A 74 -4.30 -0.76 -9.32
N GLY A 75 -4.83 0.27 -10.00
CA GLY A 75 -4.13 1.01 -11.05
C GLY A 75 -2.87 1.74 -10.57
N ILE A 76 -2.89 2.23 -9.33
CA ILE A 76 -1.79 2.99 -8.70
C ILE A 76 -0.98 2.19 -7.67
N ALA A 77 -1.01 0.85 -7.72
CA ALA A 77 -0.43 0.00 -6.67
C ALA A 77 1.07 0.30 -6.40
N ALA A 78 1.88 0.47 -7.46
CA ALA A 78 3.30 0.81 -7.31
C ALA A 78 3.49 2.18 -6.65
N GLN A 79 2.76 3.20 -7.10
CA GLN A 79 2.85 4.55 -6.53
C GLN A 79 2.36 4.60 -5.09
N LEU A 80 1.34 3.81 -4.75
CA LEU A 80 0.82 3.71 -3.39
C LEU A 80 1.85 3.11 -2.44
N LEU A 81 2.46 1.97 -2.81
CA LEU A 81 3.49 1.34 -1.98
C LEU A 81 4.73 2.22 -1.85
N LYS A 82 5.14 2.88 -2.94
CA LYS A 82 6.24 3.86 -2.90
C LYS A 82 5.93 5.00 -1.95
N MET A 83 4.73 5.58 -2.02
CA MET A 83 4.35 6.68 -1.13
C MET A 83 4.40 6.25 0.34
N LEU A 84 3.91 5.05 0.67
CA LEU A 84 3.94 4.51 2.03
C LEU A 84 5.37 4.21 2.51
N TYR A 85 6.28 3.87 1.61
CA TYR A 85 7.71 3.78 1.89
C TYR A 85 8.32 5.17 2.12
N ASP A 86 8.08 6.12 1.22
CA ASP A 86 8.61 7.49 1.27
C ASP A 86 8.18 8.26 2.54
N VAL A 87 7.03 7.92 3.14
CA VAL A 87 6.53 8.51 4.40
C VAL A 87 6.85 7.67 5.64
N ASP A 88 7.80 6.75 5.55
CA ASP A 88 8.27 5.90 6.66
C ASP A 88 7.20 5.01 7.32
N ILE A 89 6.12 4.68 6.59
CA ILE A 89 5.06 3.79 7.09
C ILE A 89 5.38 2.32 6.82
N LEU A 90 6.04 2.02 5.70
CA LEU A 90 6.47 0.68 5.33
C LEU A 90 7.99 0.64 5.18
N SER A 91 8.63 -0.31 5.83
CA SER A 91 10.04 -0.59 5.63
C SER A 91 10.27 -1.47 4.42
N GLU A 92 11.49 -1.40 3.90
CA GLU A 92 11.98 -2.27 2.84
C GLU A 92 11.87 -3.76 3.20
N ASP A 93 12.26 -4.12 4.42
CA ASP A 93 12.14 -5.48 4.96
C ASP A 93 10.68 -5.99 4.92
N ALA A 94 9.70 -5.14 5.21
CA ALA A 94 8.28 -5.51 5.13
C ALA A 94 7.81 -5.68 3.69
N LEU A 95 8.25 -4.81 2.78
CA LEU A 95 7.94 -4.88 1.35
C LEU A 95 8.50 -6.15 0.71
N PHE A 96 9.76 -6.49 0.99
CA PHE A 96 10.37 -7.72 0.49
C PHE A 96 9.80 -8.97 1.16
N SER A 97 9.52 -8.93 2.46
CA SER A 97 8.85 -10.03 3.16
C SER A 97 7.49 -10.36 2.54
N TRP A 98 6.67 -9.33 2.28
CA TRP A 98 5.41 -9.50 1.56
C TRP A 98 5.62 -10.03 0.13
N ALA A 99 6.55 -9.43 -0.63
CA ALA A 99 6.79 -9.82 -2.02
C ALA A 99 7.26 -11.28 -2.15
N ASN A 100 8.10 -11.75 -1.24
CA ASN A 100 8.59 -13.13 -1.19
C ASN A 100 7.47 -14.11 -0.85
N ALA A 101 6.66 -13.79 0.16
CA ALA A 101 5.47 -14.58 0.49
C ALA A 101 4.52 -14.68 -0.71
N ARG A 102 4.30 -13.57 -1.42
CA ARG A 102 3.41 -13.53 -2.58
C ARG A 102 3.95 -14.30 -3.77
N ARG A 103 5.25 -14.22 -4.06
CA ARG A 103 5.88 -15.11 -5.08
C ARG A 103 5.65 -16.58 -4.77
N LYS A 104 5.89 -16.98 -3.52
CA LYS A 104 5.71 -18.38 -3.10
C LYS A 104 4.27 -18.85 -3.25
N GLU A 105 3.31 -18.00 -2.90
CA GLU A 105 1.89 -18.31 -3.05
C GLU A 105 1.46 -18.43 -4.51
N LEU A 106 1.88 -17.49 -5.37
CA LEU A 106 1.60 -17.52 -6.81
C LEU A 106 2.23 -18.73 -7.52
N LEU A 107 3.36 -19.23 -7.01
CA LEU A 107 3.98 -20.47 -7.50
C LEU A 107 3.24 -21.74 -7.02
N ALA A 108 2.72 -21.71 -5.79
CA ALA A 108 2.04 -22.85 -5.18
C ALA A 108 0.56 -22.97 -5.58
N ASN A 109 -0.07 -21.86 -5.98
CA ASN A 109 -1.48 -21.80 -6.32
C ASN A 109 -1.68 -21.00 -7.63
N SER A 110 -2.00 -21.72 -8.72
CA SER A 110 -2.25 -21.11 -10.03
C SER A 110 -3.47 -20.19 -10.07
N ASP A 111 -4.40 -20.36 -9.14
CA ASP A 111 -5.65 -19.56 -9.09
C ASP A 111 -5.49 -18.29 -8.24
N ALA A 112 -4.32 -18.07 -7.63
CA ALA A 112 -4.07 -16.89 -6.83
C ALA A 112 -4.02 -15.61 -7.70
N ASP A 113 -4.72 -14.55 -7.25
CA ASP A 113 -4.82 -13.30 -8.01
C ASP A 113 -3.50 -12.52 -8.01
N ALA A 114 -2.84 -12.50 -9.17
CA ALA A 114 -1.55 -11.84 -9.36
C ALA A 114 -1.66 -10.35 -9.73
N ARG A 115 -2.85 -9.76 -9.86
CA ARG A 115 -3.01 -8.42 -10.46
C ARG A 115 -2.30 -7.34 -9.65
N PHE A 116 -2.48 -7.32 -8.33
CA PHE A 116 -1.85 -6.32 -7.47
C PHE A 116 -0.34 -6.48 -7.43
N PHE A 117 0.14 -7.70 -7.17
CA PHE A 117 1.58 -8.01 -7.19
C PHE A 117 2.23 -7.62 -8.52
N THR A 118 1.58 -7.91 -9.65
CA THR A 118 2.07 -7.54 -10.99
C THR A 118 2.19 -6.02 -11.15
N LYS A 119 1.21 -5.25 -10.66
CA LYS A 119 1.25 -3.79 -10.69
C LYS A 119 2.29 -3.19 -9.75
N ALA A 120 2.64 -3.88 -8.66
CA ALA A 120 3.66 -3.46 -7.71
C ALA A 120 5.10 -3.73 -8.17
N LYS A 121 5.32 -4.64 -9.13
CA LYS A 121 6.66 -5.04 -9.60
C LYS A 121 7.60 -3.87 -9.94
N PRO A 122 7.18 -2.82 -10.68
CA PRO A 122 8.09 -1.72 -11.01
C PRO A 122 8.68 -1.03 -9.77
N PHE A 123 7.89 -0.88 -8.71
CA PHE A 123 8.37 -0.32 -7.45
C PHE A 123 9.31 -1.29 -6.71
N LEU A 124 8.97 -2.59 -6.65
CA LEU A 124 9.84 -3.59 -6.01
C LEU A 124 11.19 -3.74 -6.71
N THR A 125 11.22 -3.60 -8.04
CA THR A 125 12.47 -3.59 -8.82
C THR A 125 13.29 -2.35 -8.49
N TRP A 126 12.69 -1.17 -8.54
CA TRP A 126 13.37 0.07 -8.15
C TRP A 126 13.93 0.01 -6.71
N LEU A 127 13.16 -0.54 -5.77
CA LEU A 127 13.57 -0.67 -4.37
C LEU A 127 14.79 -1.60 -4.21
N GLN A 128 14.83 -2.69 -4.97
CA GLN A 128 15.99 -3.59 -4.99
C GLN A 128 17.23 -2.90 -5.56
N GLU A 129 17.08 -2.23 -6.71
CA GLU A 129 18.19 -1.50 -7.35
C GLU A 129 18.76 -0.42 -6.42
N ALA A 130 17.90 0.33 -5.73
CA ALA A 130 18.33 1.34 -4.77
C ALA A 130 19.10 0.74 -3.57
N SER A 131 18.67 -0.41 -3.06
CA SER A 131 19.38 -1.10 -1.97
C SER A 131 20.75 -1.63 -2.40
N ASP A 132 20.87 -2.17 -3.62
CA ASP A 132 22.12 -2.73 -4.14
C ASP A 132 23.17 -1.62 -4.41
N ASP A 133 22.72 -0.42 -4.82
CA ASP A 133 23.58 0.76 -5.02
C ASP A 133 24.14 1.30 -3.69
N GLU A 134 23.36 1.29 -2.61
CA GLU A 134 23.80 1.74 -1.27
C GLU A 134 24.87 0.82 -0.65
N GLU A 135 24.82 -0.49 -0.94
CA GLU A 135 25.83 -1.44 -0.47
C GLU A 135 27.15 -1.32 -1.25
N SER A 136 27.09 -0.86 -2.51
CA SER A 136 28.25 -0.74 -3.41
C SER A 136 29.08 0.55 -3.22
N ASP A 137 28.53 1.59 -2.60
CA ASP A 137 29.24 2.87 -2.31
C ASP A 137 30.03 2.84 -0.99
N SER A 138 30.11 1.66 -0.36
CA SER A 138 30.82 1.42 0.91
C SER A 138 32.17 0.68 0.75
N GLU A 139 32.66 0.48 -0.49
CA GLU A 139 34.00 -0.10 -0.78
C GLU A 139 35.01 0.92 -1.33
#